data_AF-A0A3M1RBX7-F1
#
_entry.id   AF-A0A3M1RBX7-F1
#
_cell.length_a   1.000
_cell.length_b   1.000
_cell.length_c   1.000
_cell.angle_alpha   90.00
_cell.angle_beta   90.00
_cell.angle_gamma   90.00
#
_symmetry.space_group_name_H-M   'P 1'
#
loop_
_entity.id
_entity.type
_entity.pdbx_description
1 polymer ?
#
loop_
_entity_poly.entity_id
_entity_poly.type
_entity_poly.pdbx_seq_one_letter_code
_entity_poly.pdbx_strand_id
1 'polypeptide(L)' 'MREVKEAEYWLESAKKTMAPPGADREKYTVIAAQCIHSIIRANDALTLRYLNKRAMRHDEAITLISERGSKNRSS' A
#
# COMPACT_ATOMS: atom_id res chain seq x y z
N MET A 1 -6.22 3.08 12.90
CA MET A 1 -5.63 1.71 13.02
C MET A 1 -6.37 0.68 12.19
N ARG A 2 -7.55 1.00 11.64
CA ARG A 2 -8.30 0.15 10.69
C ARG A 2 -7.53 -0.07 9.39
N GLU A 3 -6.74 0.91 8.98
CA GLU A 3 -5.95 0.96 7.75
C GLU A 3 -4.80 -0.04 7.75
N VAL A 4 -4.16 -0.21 8.91
CA VAL A 4 -3.10 -1.23 9.11
C VAL A 4 -3.68 -2.64 9.00
N LYS A 5 -4.84 -2.88 9.61
CA LYS A 5 -5.54 -4.18 9.49
C LYS A 5 -5.97 -4.48 8.06
N GLU A 6 -6.41 -3.45 7.33
CA GLU A 6 -6.76 -3.61 5.91
C GLU A 6 -5.51 -3.83 5.04
N ALA A 7 -4.36 -3.22 5.36
CA ALA A 7 -3.09 -3.51 4.70
C ALA A 7 -2.63 -4.96 4.91
N GLU A 8 -2.72 -5.46 6.16
CA GLU A 8 -2.42 -6.86 6.50
C GLU A 8 -3.34 -7.83 5.76
N TYR A 9 -4.64 -7.53 5.69
CA TYR A 9 -5.60 -8.35 4.96
C TYR A 9 -5.22 -8.52 3.49
N TRP A 10 -4.85 -7.43 2.81
CA TRP A 10 -4.44 -7.49 1.40
C TRP A 10 -3.15 -8.28 1.20
N LEU A 11 -2.19 -8.17 2.13
CA LEU A 11 -0.95 -8.92 2.07
C LEU A 11 -1.19 -10.42 2.28
N GLU A 12 -2.01 -10.80 3.26
CA GLU A 12 -2.37 -12.21 3.49
C GLU A 12 -3.17 -12.78 2.32
N SER A 13 -4.01 -11.97 1.67
CA SER A 13 -4.68 -12.35 0.43
C SER A 13 -3.69 -12.66 -0.69
N ALA A 14 -2.69 -11.80 -0.91
CA ALA A 14 -1.62 -12.03 -1.90
C ALA A 14 -0.86 -13.34 -1.65
N LYS A 15 -0.48 -13.61 -0.39
CA LYS A 15 0.22 -14.85 -0.01
C LYS A 15 -0.63 -16.09 -0.27
N LYS A 16 -1.94 -16.04 0.02
CA LYS A 16 -2.86 -17.14 -0.28
C LYS A 16 -2.99 -17.39 -1.78
N THR A 17 -3.03 -16.33 -2.59
CA THR A 17 -3.08 -16.44 -4.06
C THR A 17 -1.80 -17.06 -4.63
N MET A 18 -0.65 -16.86 -3.97
CA MET A 18 0.63 -17.45 -4.35
C MET A 18 0.81 -18.93 -3.97
N ALA A 19 0.07 -19.44 -2.98
CA ALA A 19 0.27 -20.78 -2.42
C ALA A 19 -0.02 -21.97 -3.37
N PRO A 20 -1.03 -21.93 -4.27
CA PRO A 20 -1.32 -23.05 -5.15
C PRO A 20 -0.31 -23.16 -6.31
N PRO A 21 0.30 -24.34 -6.56
CA PRO A 21 1.12 -24.55 -7.75
C PRO A 21 0.25 -24.49 -9.02
N GLY A 22 0.72 -23.75 -10.03
CA GLY A 22 -0.02 -23.46 -11.27
C GLY A 22 -0.07 -21.96 -11.50
N ALA A 23 0.95 -21.44 -12.19
CA ALA A 23 1.18 -20.04 -12.38
C ALA A 23 0.65 -19.58 -13.75
N ASP A 24 -0.57 -19.04 -13.77
CA ASP A 24 -1.06 -18.29 -14.91
C ASP A 24 -0.62 -16.84 -14.82
N ARG A 25 -0.30 -16.23 -15.97
CA ARG A 25 0.09 -14.80 -16.06
C ARG A 25 -0.94 -13.88 -15.40
N GLU A 26 -2.21 -14.25 -15.45
CA GLU A 26 -3.31 -13.54 -14.81
C GLU A 26 -3.22 -13.56 -13.28
N LYS A 27 -2.76 -14.67 -12.68
CA LYS A 27 -2.55 -14.76 -11.22
C LYS A 27 -1.48 -13.78 -10.75
N TYR A 28 -0.38 -13.64 -11.49
CA TYR A 28 0.68 -12.69 -11.11
C TYR A 28 0.19 -11.25 -11.14
N THR A 29 -0.66 -10.89 -12.11
CA THR A 29 -1.32 -9.57 -12.13
C THR A 29 -2.19 -9.35 -10.90
N VAL A 30 -2.97 -10.35 -10.50
CA VAL A 30 -3.81 -10.27 -9.28
C VAL A 30 -2.96 -10.15 -8.02
N ILE A 31 -1.91 -10.95 -7.90
CA ILE A 31 -0.97 -10.89 -6.76
C ILE A 31 -0.32 -9.50 -6.68
N ALA A 32 0.16 -8.98 -7.80
CA ALA A 32 0.74 -7.64 -7.86
C ALA A 32 -0.27 -6.56 -7.44
N ALA A 33 -1.51 -6.64 -7.91
CA ALA A 33 -2.58 -5.73 -7.52
C ALA A 33 -2.89 -5.80 -6.02
N GLN A 34 -2.93 -7.00 -5.43
CA GLN A 34 -3.14 -7.20 -3.99
C GLN A 34 -2.00 -6.60 -3.15
N CYS A 35 -0.75 -6.78 -3.58
CA CYS A 35 0.42 -6.15 -2.95
C CYS A 35 0.38 -4.61 -3.02
N ILE A 36 0.02 -4.05 -4.17
CA ILE A 36 -0.13 -2.60 -4.35
C ILE A 36 -1.20 -2.04 -3.39
N HIS A 37 -2.35 -2.69 -3.27
CA HIS A 37 -3.39 -2.29 -2.31
C HIS A 37 -2.89 -2.34 -0.87
N SER A 38 -2.12 -3.37 -0.48
CA SER A 38 -1.52 -3.43 0.86
C SER A 38 -0.62 -2.22 1.14
N ILE A 39 0.26 -1.88 0.20
CA ILE A 39 1.18 -0.74 0.32
C ILE A 39 0.42 0.58 0.45
N ILE A 40 -0.62 0.79 -0.37
CA ILE A 40 -1.43 2.01 -0.31
C ILE A 40 -2.10 2.16 1.05
N ARG A 41 -2.65 1.08 1.62
CA ARG A 41 -3.32 1.13 2.92
C ARG A 41 -2.34 1.31 4.08
N ALA A 42 -1.12 0.76 3.97
CA ALA A 42 -0.05 1.02 4.91
C ALA A 42 0.39 2.50 4.85
N ASN A 43 0.49 3.06 3.64
CA ASN A 43 0.79 4.48 3.45
C ASN A 43 -0.32 5.38 3.98
N ASP A 44 -1.59 5.07 3.73
CA ASP A 44 -2.73 5.79 4.32
C ASP A 44 -2.66 5.80 5.85
N ALA A 45 -2.29 4.68 6.47
CA ALA A 45 -2.12 4.59 7.92
C ALA A 45 -1.00 5.53 8.42
N LEU A 46 0.09 5.65 7.66
CA LEU A 46 1.20 6.54 7.97
C LEU A 46 0.82 8.02 7.75
N THR A 47 0.18 8.36 6.64
CA THR A 47 -0.21 9.75 6.36
C THR A 47 -1.31 10.23 7.30
N LEU A 48 -2.26 9.38 7.68
CA LEU A 48 -3.25 9.71 8.72
C LEU A 48 -2.56 9.96 10.07
N ARG A 49 -1.59 9.12 10.45
CA ARG A 49 -0.89 9.26 11.74
C ARG A 49 0.00 10.50 11.82
N TYR A 50 0.66 10.88 10.73
CA TYR A 50 1.70 11.93 10.75
C TYR A 50 1.28 13.25 10.09
N LEU A 51 0.31 13.22 9.17
CA LEU A 51 -0.11 14.39 8.39
C LEU A 51 -1.60 14.72 8.58
N ASN A 52 -2.36 13.87 9.30
CA ASN A 52 -3.82 13.97 9.47
C ASN A 52 -4.58 14.11 8.14
N LYS A 53 -3.97 13.62 7.05
CA LYS A 53 -4.48 13.67 5.69
C LYS A 53 -4.51 12.27 5.10
N ARG A 54 -5.58 11.97 4.36
CA ARG A 54 -5.75 10.73 3.61
C ARG A 54 -5.57 11.05 2.13
N ALA A 55 -4.70 10.32 1.44
CA ALA A 55 -4.61 10.40 -0.01
C ALA A 55 -5.90 9.80 -0.58
N MET A 56 -6.73 10.58 -1.27
CA MET A 56 -7.96 10.06 -1.86
C MET A 56 -7.76 9.49 -3.27
N ARG A 57 -6.59 9.72 -3.88
CA ARG A 57 -6.25 9.28 -5.25
C ARG A 57 -4.83 8.69 -5.31
N HIS A 58 -4.61 7.71 -6.19
CA HIS A 58 -3.28 7.10 -6.40
C HIS A 58 -2.21 8.13 -6.78
N ASP A 59 -2.58 9.18 -7.54
CA ASP A 59 -1.66 10.26 -7.94
C ASP A 59 -1.21 11.11 -6.74
N GLU A 60 -2.04 11.24 -5.71
CA GLU A 60 -1.70 11.99 -4.49
C GLU A 60 -0.72 11.23 -3.59
N ALA A 61 -0.71 9.89 -3.65
CA ALA A 61 0.21 9.07 -2.88
C ALA A 61 1.68 9.35 -3.27
N ILE A 62 1.96 9.55 -4.56
CA ILE A 62 3.30 9.91 -5.06
C ILE A 62 3.72 11.28 -4.52
N THR A 63 2.82 12.26 -4.57
CA THR A 63 3.07 13.62 -4.08
C THR A 63 3.35 13.64 -2.58
N LEU A 64 2.57 12.90 -1.78
CA LEU A 64 2.76 12.82 -0.33
C LEU A 64 4.06 12.10 0.07
N ILE A 65 4.49 11.09 -0.70
CA ILE A 65 5.79 10.44 -0.50
C ILE A 65 6.93 11.42 -0.80
N SER A 66 6.81 12.21 -1.87
CA SER A 66 7.78 13.24 -2.24
C SER A 66 7.89 14.36 -1.18
N GLU A 67 6.77 14.81 -0.63
CA GLU A 67 6.73 15.81 0.45
C GLU A 67 7.39 15.33 1.75
N ARG A 68 7.35 14.02 2.03
CA ARG A 68 8.03 13.44 3.20
C ARG A 68 9.56 13.44 3.04
N GLY A 69 10.06 13.26 1.82
CA GLY A 69 11.49 13.25 1.51
C GLY A 69 12.18 14.62 1.53
N SER A 70 11.42 15.71 1.36
CA SER A 70 11.94 17.09 1.42
C SER A 70 12.01 17.63 2.86
N LYS A 71 11.06 17.27 3.73
CA LYS A 71 11.11 17.66 5.15
C LYS A 71 12.26 17.03 5.92
N ASN A 72 12.70 15.83 5.56
CA ASN A 72 13.82 15.13 6.22
C ASN A 72 15.22 15.65 5.85
N ARG A 73 15.35 16.60 4.93
CA ARG A 73 16.64 17.26 4.59
C ARG A 73 16.80 18.64 5.22
N SER A 74 15.80 19.09 5.96
CA SER A 74 15.76 20.42 6.58
C SER A 74 15.81 20.35 8.11
N SER A 75 16.30 19.24 8.69
CA SER A 75 16.49 19.04 10.12
C SER A 75 17.82 18.36 10.38
#